data_AF-A0A7M5XKM1-F1
#
_entry.id   AF-A0A7M5XKM1-F1
#
_cell.length_a   1.000
_cell.length_b   1.000
_cell.length_c   1.000
_cell.angle_alpha   90.00
_cell.angle_beta   90.00
_cell.angle_gamma   90.00
#
_symmetry.space_group_name_H-M   'P 1'
#
loop_
_entity.id
_entity.type
_entity.pdbx_description
1 polymer ?
#
loop_
_entity_poly.entity_id
_entity_poly.type
_entity_poly.pdbx_seq_one_letter_code
_entity_poly.pdbx_strand_id
1 'polypeptide(L)'
;MGAGGAAVAGGICTIAILSAIPIAMIVLGTQHMDDCPMEPWIPKCMVVGGAATLVLFLCILLMLICGAMDSKGGVLFCTVLVVLLALFLFGWQIASSYWVFKEWSGWDKVKDDITKGCHKDTYLFIFSLLIIYWVTCPCQGGGSKLRDNN
;
A
#
# COMPACT_ATOMS: atom_id res chain seq x y z
N MET A 1 8.54 0.32 -34.06
CA MET A 1 7.46 0.74 -33.13
C MET A 1 6.91 -0.39 -32.24
N GLY A 2 7.59 -1.55 -32.07
CA GLY A 2 6.94 -2.76 -31.51
C GLY A 2 7.36 -3.26 -30.12
N ALA A 3 8.48 -2.86 -29.55
CA ALA A 3 8.98 -3.44 -28.29
C ALA A 3 8.56 -2.66 -27.02
N GLY A 4 8.33 -1.35 -27.14
CA GLY A 4 7.92 -0.51 -26.00
C GLY A 4 6.52 -0.85 -25.51
N GLY A 5 5.56 -1.08 -26.42
CA GLY A 5 4.15 -1.31 -26.12
C GLY A 5 3.86 -2.54 -25.25
N ALA A 6 4.62 -3.63 -25.42
CA ALA A 6 4.43 -4.85 -24.63
C ALA A 6 4.92 -4.69 -23.18
N ALA A 7 5.99 -3.92 -22.96
CA ALA A 7 6.51 -3.65 -21.63
C ALA A 7 5.59 -2.72 -20.83
N VAL A 8 5.03 -1.68 -21.47
CA VAL A 8 4.01 -0.83 -20.82
C VAL A 8 2.71 -1.58 -20.57
N ALA A 9 2.22 -2.39 -21.53
CA ALA A 9 1.02 -3.21 -21.32
C ALA A 9 1.20 -4.21 -20.17
N GLY A 10 2.35 -4.88 -20.10
CA GLY A 10 2.69 -5.77 -18.99
C GLY A 10 2.74 -5.05 -17.64
N GLY A 11 3.35 -3.87 -17.58
CA GLY A 11 3.40 -3.04 -16.37
C GLY A 11 2.03 -2.51 -15.93
N ILE A 12 1.15 -2.18 -16.87
CA ILE A 12 -0.22 -1.74 -16.55
C ILE A 12 -1.03 -2.90 -15.97
N CYS A 13 -0.93 -4.10 -16.56
CA CYS A 13 -1.63 -5.29 -16.08
C CYS A 13 -1.20 -5.68 -14.65
N THR A 14 0.10 -5.61 -14.33
CA THR A 14 0.58 -5.92 -12.98
C THR A 14 0.10 -4.89 -11.96
N ILE A 15 0.11 -3.60 -12.29
CA ILE A 15 -0.42 -2.54 -11.41
C ILE A 15 -1.92 -2.71 -11.18
N ALA A 16 -2.68 -3.08 -12.21
CA ALA A 16 -4.13 -3.32 -12.10
C ALA A 16 -4.47 -4.52 -11.21
N ILE A 17 -3.66 -5.58 -11.24
CA ILE A 17 -3.85 -6.74 -10.35
C ILE A 17 -3.48 -6.35 -8.91
N LEU A 18 -2.38 -5.60 -8.73
CA LEU A 18 -1.91 -5.19 -7.40
C LEU A 18 -2.81 -4.14 -6.74
N SER A 19 -3.61 -3.38 -7.51
CA SER A 19 -4.58 -2.40 -6.98
C SER A 19 -5.79 -3.05 -6.31
N ALA A 20 -6.04 -4.35 -6.51
CA ALA A 20 -7.10 -5.08 -5.81
C ALA A 20 -6.88 -5.07 -4.28
N ILE A 21 -5.63 -5.11 -3.83
CA ILE A 21 -5.25 -5.11 -2.42
C ILE A 21 -5.64 -3.78 -1.71
N PRO A 22 -5.24 -2.59 -2.21
CA PRO A 22 -5.65 -1.33 -1.58
C PRO A 22 -7.16 -1.07 -1.69
N ILE A 23 -7.85 -1.59 -2.71
CA ILE A 23 -9.31 -1.52 -2.78
C ILE A 23 -9.93 -2.34 -1.62
N ALA A 24 -9.44 -3.56 -1.40
CA ALA A 24 -9.87 -4.37 -0.26
C ALA A 24 -9.57 -3.69 1.09
N MET A 25 -8.43 -2.98 1.22
CA MET A 25 -8.13 -2.18 2.42
C MET A 25 -9.16 -1.07 2.66
N ILE A 26 -9.60 -0.37 1.61
CA ILE A 26 -10.59 0.71 1.73
C ILE A 26 -11.96 0.13 2.07
N VAL A 27 -12.36 -0.97 1.44
CA VAL A 27 -13.66 -1.62 1.68
C VAL A 27 -13.73 -2.19 3.10
N LEU A 28 -12.71 -2.93 3.54
CA LEU A 28 -12.65 -3.44 4.92
C LEU A 28 -12.53 -2.33 5.95
N GLY A 29 -11.83 -1.24 5.61
CA GLY A 29 -11.73 -0.06 6.46
C GLY A 29 -13.03 0.74 6.58
N THR A 30 -13.90 0.72 5.57
CA THR A 30 -15.17 1.49 5.54
C THR A 30 -16.37 0.67 5.98
N GLN A 31 -16.47 -0.60 5.58
CA GLN A 31 -17.60 -1.46 5.96
C GLN A 31 -17.61 -1.83 7.45
N HIS A 32 -16.46 -1.85 8.12
CA HIS A 32 -16.41 -2.16 9.55
C HIS A 32 -16.53 -0.90 10.45
N MET A 33 -16.75 0.29 9.88
CA MET A 33 -16.91 1.52 10.68
C MET A 33 -18.26 1.61 11.39
N ASP A 34 -19.32 1.02 10.82
CA ASP A 34 -20.68 1.19 11.34
C ASP A 34 -21.14 0.05 12.26
N ASP A 35 -20.61 -1.17 12.08
CA ASP A 35 -21.05 -2.36 12.82
C ASP A 35 -20.16 -2.74 14.01
N CYS A 36 -19.00 -2.10 14.21
CA CYS A 36 -18.07 -2.45 15.31
C CYS A 36 -17.55 -1.24 16.12
N PRO A 37 -17.92 -1.12 17.40
CA PRO A 37 -17.64 0.07 18.23
C PRO A 37 -16.24 0.10 18.87
N MET A 38 -15.32 -0.80 18.51
CA MET A 38 -14.00 -0.86 19.16
C MET A 38 -12.89 -0.37 18.22
N GLU A 39 -12.34 0.77 18.61
CA GLU A 39 -11.19 1.49 18.07
C GLU A 39 -11.28 2.04 16.63
N PRO A 40 -11.68 3.33 16.46
CA PRO A 40 -11.76 4.02 15.16
C PRO A 40 -10.39 4.36 14.54
N TRP A 41 -9.32 3.98 15.21
CA TRP A 41 -7.95 4.30 14.86
C TRP A 41 -7.39 3.30 13.83
N ILE A 42 -7.67 2.01 14.03
CA ILE A 42 -7.22 0.92 13.14
C ILE A 42 -7.76 1.06 11.70
N PRO A 43 -9.07 1.32 11.47
CA PRO A 43 -9.62 1.44 10.11
C PRO A 43 -9.09 2.68 9.37
N LYS A 44 -8.83 3.78 10.10
CA LYS A 44 -8.23 5.00 9.50
C LYS A 44 -6.84 4.75 8.96
N CYS A 45 -6.03 3.93 9.65
CA CYS A 45 -4.72 3.53 9.17
C CYS A 45 -4.78 2.76 7.84
N MET A 46 -5.71 1.82 7.69
CA MET A 46 -5.92 1.09 6.43
C MET A 46 -6.37 2.00 5.28
N VAL A 47 -7.33 2.90 5.55
CA VAL A 47 -7.88 3.78 4.49
C VAL A 47 -6.82 4.76 3.98
N VAL A 48 -6.06 5.39 4.87
CA VAL A 48 -5.01 6.35 4.47
C VAL A 48 -3.86 5.64 3.76
N GLY A 49 -3.44 4.46 4.25
CA GLY A 49 -2.43 3.64 3.59
C GLY A 49 -2.87 3.21 2.19
N GLY A 50 -4.06 2.62 2.08
CA GLY A 50 -4.63 2.18 0.80
C GLY A 50 -4.84 3.32 -0.20
N ALA A 51 -5.35 4.47 0.25
CA ALA A 51 -5.53 5.64 -0.60
C ALA A 51 -4.19 6.21 -1.11
N ALA A 52 -3.19 6.34 -0.24
CA ALA A 52 -1.87 6.82 -0.64
C ALA A 52 -1.18 5.85 -1.61
N THR A 53 -1.33 4.53 -1.42
CA THR A 53 -0.83 3.52 -2.38
C THR A 53 -1.55 3.59 -3.73
N LEU A 54 -2.87 3.81 -3.74
CA LEU A 54 -3.65 4.00 -4.98
C LEU A 54 -3.19 5.24 -5.75
N VAL A 55 -2.99 6.36 -5.06
CA VAL A 55 -2.48 7.60 -5.67
C VAL A 55 -1.08 7.38 -6.24
N LEU A 56 -0.21 6.65 -5.54
CA LEU A 56 1.13 6.31 -6.02
C LEU A 56 1.08 5.44 -7.28
N PHE A 57 0.23 4.41 -7.33
CA PHE A 57 0.02 3.61 -8.54
C PHE A 57 -0.50 4.44 -9.71
N LEU A 58 -1.44 5.35 -9.45
CA LEU A 58 -1.97 6.26 -10.47
C LEU A 58 -0.87 7.19 -11.00
N CYS A 59 -0.03 7.76 -10.12
CA CYS A 59 1.11 8.59 -10.53
C CYS A 59 2.12 7.81 -11.37
N ILE A 60 2.41 6.55 -11.04
CA ILE A 60 3.32 5.70 -11.83
C ILE A 60 2.71 5.39 -13.21
N LEU A 61 1.42 5.07 -13.27
CA LEU A 61 0.72 4.85 -14.54
C LEU A 61 0.75 6.11 -15.42
N LEU A 62 0.50 7.27 -14.83
CA LEU A 62 0.60 8.55 -15.54
C LEU A 62 2.02 8.82 -16.03
N MET A 63 3.06 8.51 -15.26
CA MET A 63 4.45 8.63 -15.73
C MET A 63 4.78 7.66 -16.86
N LEU A 64 4.25 6.44 -16.84
CA LEU A 64 4.44 5.47 -17.92
C LEU A 64 3.75 5.91 -19.23
N ILE A 65 2.56 6.50 -19.14
CA ILE A 65 1.78 6.95 -20.30
C ILE A 65 2.34 8.29 -20.82
N CYS A 66 2.55 9.28 -19.93
CA CYS A 66 3.05 10.60 -20.29
C CYS A 66 4.55 10.60 -20.60
N GLY A 67 5.35 9.67 -20.08
CA GLY A 67 6.76 9.52 -20.46
C GLY A 67 6.95 9.17 -21.95
N ALA A 68 5.89 8.69 -22.61
CA ALA A 68 5.85 8.54 -24.07
C ALA A 68 5.59 9.86 -24.82
N MET A 69 5.14 10.91 -24.12
CA MET A 69 4.82 12.25 -24.65
C MET A 69 5.68 13.30 -23.92
N ASP A 70 6.82 13.65 -24.51
CA ASP A 70 7.92 14.51 -24.01
C ASP A 70 7.50 15.84 -23.34
N SER A 71 6.97 15.77 -22.12
CA SER A 71 6.55 16.93 -21.31
C SER A 71 7.34 16.98 -20.00
N LYS A 72 8.53 17.59 -20.06
CA LYS A 72 9.54 17.63 -18.98
C LYS A 72 9.00 18.19 -17.64
N GLY A 73 8.04 19.10 -17.67
CA GLY A 73 7.47 19.71 -16.46
C GLY A 73 6.58 18.78 -15.64
N GLY A 74 5.77 17.94 -16.31
CA GLY A 74 4.84 17.02 -15.63
C GLY A 74 5.54 15.83 -14.97
N VAL A 75 6.62 15.34 -15.60
CA VAL A 75 7.41 14.20 -15.09
C VAL A 75 8.13 14.56 -13.80
N LEU A 76 8.72 15.77 -13.72
CA LEU A 76 9.39 16.26 -12.51
C LEU A 76 8.41 16.35 -11.33
N PHE A 77 7.23 16.95 -11.56
CA PHE A 77 6.19 17.09 -10.54
C PHE A 77 5.69 15.73 -10.05
N CYS A 78 5.42 14.78 -10.96
CA CYS A 78 5.01 13.43 -10.59
C CYS A 78 6.10 12.69 -9.81
N THR A 79 7.37 12.87 -10.18
CA THR A 79 8.50 12.22 -9.49
C THR A 79 8.61 12.72 -8.05
N VAL A 80 8.52 14.04 -7.84
CA VAL A 80 8.52 14.65 -6.51
C VAL A 80 7.34 14.16 -5.68
N LEU A 81 6.14 14.11 -6.26
CA LEU A 81 4.95 13.57 -5.58
C LEU A 81 5.12 12.10 -5.17
N VAL A 82 5.67 11.26 -6.05
CA VAL A 82 5.92 9.84 -5.74
C VAL A 82 6.91 9.68 -4.60
N VAL A 83 8.00 10.46 -4.59
CA VAL A 83 8.97 10.43 -3.48
C VAL A 83 8.34 10.88 -2.17
N LEU A 84 7.56 11.96 -2.18
CA LEU A 84 6.85 12.45 -0.99
C LEU A 84 5.84 11.42 -0.47
N LEU A 85 5.05 10.81 -1.37
CA LEU A 85 4.09 9.76 -1.02
C LEU A 85 4.81 8.52 -0.48
N ALA A 86 5.95 8.13 -1.05
CA ALA A 86 6.74 7.01 -0.56
C ALA A 86 7.28 7.25 0.85
N LEU A 87 7.80 8.45 1.13
CA LEU A 87 8.25 8.84 2.48
C LEU A 87 7.09 8.87 3.48
N PHE A 88 5.96 9.41 3.06
CA PHE A 88 4.75 9.44 3.88
C PHE A 88 4.26 8.01 4.19
N LEU A 89 4.17 7.14 3.17
CA LEU A 89 3.80 5.73 3.33
C LEU A 89 4.76 5.00 4.26
N PHE A 90 6.06 5.24 4.15
CA PHE A 90 7.06 4.65 5.05
C PHE A 90 6.80 5.04 6.51
N GLY A 91 6.62 6.34 6.79
CA GLY A 91 6.28 6.83 8.13
C GLY A 91 4.93 6.30 8.62
N TRP A 92 3.94 6.23 7.73
CA TRP A 92 2.61 5.70 8.02
C TRP A 92 2.64 4.22 8.40
N GLN A 93 3.55 3.46 7.79
CA GLN A 93 3.69 2.03 8.07
C GLN A 93 4.33 1.76 9.45
N ILE A 94 5.26 2.62 9.86
CA ILE A 94 5.81 2.61 11.23
C ILE A 94 4.70 2.96 12.23
N ALA A 95 3.93 4.02 11.96
CA ALA A 95 2.80 4.42 12.80
C ALA A 95 1.77 3.29 12.92
N SER A 96 1.41 2.64 11.82
CA SER A 96 0.49 1.50 11.80
C SER A 96 1.00 0.34 12.66
N SER A 97 2.32 0.06 12.63
CA SER A 97 2.93 -0.96 13.50
C SER A 97 2.70 -0.65 14.98
N TYR A 98 2.89 0.61 15.38
CA TYR A 98 2.65 1.05 16.77
C TYR A 98 1.20 0.81 17.21
N TRP A 99 0.24 1.06 16.32
CA TRP A 99 -1.19 0.96 16.65
C TRP A 99 -1.61 -0.49 16.83
N VAL A 100 -1.10 -1.39 15.98
CA VAL A 100 -1.30 -2.84 16.08
C VAL A 100 -0.74 -3.40 17.38
N PHE A 101 0.47 -3.00 17.77
CA PHE A 101 1.10 -3.46 19.01
C PHE A 101 0.44 -2.86 20.25
N LYS A 102 -0.04 -1.61 20.17
CA LYS A 102 -0.77 -0.97 21.27
C LYS A 102 -2.06 -1.74 21.59
N GLU A 103 -2.82 -2.10 20.56
CA GLU A 103 -4.11 -2.79 20.74
C GLU A 103 -3.96 -4.29 21.03
N TRP A 104 -2.80 -4.90 20.79
CA TRP A 104 -2.52 -6.30 21.15
C TRP A 104 -2.86 -6.62 22.63
N SER A 105 -2.67 -5.64 23.53
CA SER A 105 -2.98 -5.79 24.96
C SER A 105 -4.48 -5.91 25.27
N GLY A 106 -5.35 -5.35 24.42
CA GLY A 106 -6.81 -5.49 24.50
C GLY A 106 -7.31 -6.73 23.75
N TRP A 107 -6.62 -7.11 22.68
CA TRP A 107 -7.00 -8.22 21.80
C TRP A 107 -7.03 -9.59 22.50
N ASP A 108 -6.11 -9.86 23.43
CA ASP A 108 -6.05 -11.15 24.15
C ASP A 108 -7.32 -11.42 24.99
N LYS A 109 -8.02 -10.36 25.41
CA LYS A 109 -9.28 -10.46 26.17
C LYS A 109 -10.51 -10.66 25.29
N VAL A 110 -10.38 -10.46 23.98
CA VAL A 110 -11.49 -10.36 23.02
C VAL A 110 -11.44 -11.43 21.94
N LYS A 111 -10.29 -12.10 21.75
CA LYS A 111 -10.06 -13.09 20.69
C LYS A 111 -11.01 -14.30 20.66
N ASP A 112 -11.60 -14.68 21.80
CA ASP A 112 -12.49 -15.85 21.94
C ASP A 112 -14.00 -15.49 21.83
N ASP A 113 -14.36 -14.20 21.76
CA ASP A 113 -15.75 -13.77 21.59
C ASP A 113 -16.18 -13.90 20.11
N ILE A 114 -16.97 -14.94 19.79
CA ILE A 114 -17.50 -15.21 18.44
C ILE A 114 -18.42 -14.06 17.96
N THR A 115 -19.11 -13.39 18.88
CA THR A 115 -19.93 -12.19 18.63
C THR A 115 -19.12 -10.96 18.19
N LYS A 116 -17.79 -11.00 18.33
CA LYS A 116 -16.86 -9.94 17.91
C LYS A 116 -16.02 -10.34 16.69
N GLY A 117 -16.47 -11.33 15.90
CA GLY A 117 -15.78 -11.81 14.70
C GLY A 117 -15.31 -10.70 13.72
N CYS A 118 -15.98 -9.56 13.70
CA CYS A 118 -15.62 -8.36 12.95
C CYS A 118 -14.22 -7.79 13.32
N HIS A 119 -13.78 -7.87 14.58
CA HIS A 119 -12.44 -7.43 14.97
C HIS A 119 -11.33 -8.35 14.47
N LYS A 120 -11.63 -9.65 14.33
CA LYS A 120 -10.64 -10.66 14.02
C LYS A 120 -10.14 -10.52 12.58
N ASP A 121 -11.04 -10.33 11.63
CA ASP A 121 -10.68 -10.31 10.21
C ASP A 121 -9.89 -9.04 9.84
N THR A 122 -10.33 -7.86 10.28
CA THR A 122 -9.62 -6.59 10.04
C THR A 122 -8.24 -6.59 10.70
N TYR A 123 -8.15 -7.07 11.95
CA TYR A 123 -6.88 -7.12 12.67
C TYR A 123 -5.88 -8.07 11.99
N LEU A 124 -6.32 -9.29 11.64
CA LEU A 124 -5.50 -10.25 10.92
C LEU A 124 -5.07 -9.72 9.54
N PHE A 125 -5.92 -8.94 8.87
CA PHE A 125 -5.58 -8.33 7.59
C PHE A 125 -4.47 -7.28 7.71
N ILE A 126 -4.58 -6.30 8.63
CA ILE A 126 -3.47 -5.34 8.88
C ILE A 126 -2.21 -6.08 9.31
N PHE A 127 -2.33 -7.05 10.21
CA PHE A 127 -1.17 -7.79 10.72
C PHE A 127 -0.46 -8.54 9.58
N SER A 128 -1.22 -9.16 8.68
CA SER A 128 -0.68 -9.82 7.48
C SER A 128 0.02 -8.83 6.54
N LEU A 129 -0.59 -7.68 6.28
CA LEU A 129 0.00 -6.62 5.45
C LEU A 129 1.29 -6.06 6.04
N LEU A 130 1.34 -5.93 7.38
CA LEU A 130 2.53 -5.52 8.11
C LEU A 130 3.67 -6.51 7.87
N ILE A 131 3.41 -7.81 8.05
CA ILE A 131 4.41 -8.87 7.84
C ILE A 131 4.90 -8.87 6.39
N ILE A 132 3.99 -8.80 5.41
CA ILE A 132 4.33 -8.77 3.99
C ILE A 132 5.25 -7.57 3.70
N TYR A 133 4.93 -6.40 4.24
CA TYR A 133 5.76 -5.21 4.08
C TYR A 133 7.17 -5.40 4.66
N TRP A 134 7.29 -5.88 5.89
CA TRP A 134 8.60 -6.11 6.51
C TRP A 134 9.44 -7.18 5.79
N VAL A 135 8.79 -8.21 5.24
CA VAL A 135 9.45 -9.26 4.45
C VAL A 135 9.87 -8.76 3.07
N THR A 136 9.09 -7.89 2.44
CA THR A 136 9.38 -7.38 1.09
C THR A 136 10.33 -6.18 1.07
N CYS A 137 10.41 -5.40 2.15
CA CYS A 137 11.33 -4.28 2.31
C CYS A 137 12.80 -4.63 2.00
N PRO A 138 13.40 -5.74 2.47
CA PRO A 138 14.77 -6.12 2.10
C PRO A 138 14.92 -6.48 0.61
N CYS A 139 13.86 -6.92 -0.07
CA CYS A 139 13.91 -7.22 -1.51
C CYS A 139 13.98 -5.95 -2.39
N GLN A 140 13.49 -4.80 -1.92
CA GLN A 140 13.50 -3.57 -2.71
C GLN A 140 14.87 -2.84 -2.71
N GLY A 141 15.78 -3.20 -1.79
CA GLY A 141 17.13 -2.61 -1.70
C GLY A 141 18.24 -3.34 -2.48
N GLY A 142 17.93 -4.46 -3.16
CA GLY A 142 18.93 -5.37 -3.73
C GLY A 142 19.28 -5.20 -5.23
N GLY A 143 18.79 -4.14 -5.88
CA GLY A 143 18.78 -4.05 -7.36
C GLY A 143 19.92 -3.29 -8.05
N SER A 144 20.90 -2.73 -7.32
CA SER A 144 21.97 -1.91 -7.93
C SER A 144 23.37 -2.48 -7.68
N LYS A 145 23.59 -3.75 -8.00
CA LYS A 145 24.94 -4.25 -8.29
C LYS A 145 24.89 -5.18 -9.48
N LEU A 146 25.81 -4.92 -10.42
CA LEU A 146 26.21 -5.73 -11.58
C LEU A 146 25.65 -5.26 -12.93
N ARG A 147 26.13 -4.11 -13.43
CA ARG A 147 26.48 -4.02 -14.87
C ARG A 147 27.53 -2.95 -15.20
N ASP A 148 28.66 -2.97 -14.49
CA ASP A 148 29.88 -2.30 -14.95
C ASP A 148 31.02 -3.33 -14.97
N ASN A 149 31.12 -4.06 -16.09
CA ASN A 149 32.34 -4.73 -16.55
C ASN A 149 32.16 -5.11 -18.03
N ASN A 150 32.46 -4.14 -18.92
CA ASN A 150 33.31 -4.30 -20.10
C ASN A 150 33.43 -2.92 -20.77
#